data_AF-A0A5Q0GQL0-F1
#
_entry.id   AF-A0A5Q0GQL0-F1
#
_cell.length_a   1.000
_cell.length_b   1.000
_cell.length_c   1.000
_cell.angle_alpha   90.00
_cell.angle_beta   90.00
_cell.angle_gamma   90.00
#
_symmetry.space_group_name_H-M   'P 1'
#
loop_
_entity.id
_entity.type
_entity.pdbx_description
1 polymer ?
#
loop_
_entity_poly.entity_id
_entity_poly.type
_entity_poly.pdbx_seq_one_letter_code
_entity_poly.pdbx_strand_id
1 'polypeptide(L)'
;MSRWRTSTRSGSYTAARVIHGVGAVFALIEVIYILMNLFGANPANALFKFIQQLAEPLALFFPGLFQLGNANLDLIVNYGLAAVFWLVVANLLARVVAR
;
A
#
# COMPACT_ATOMS: atom_id res chain seq x y z
N MET A 1 -6.15 3.98 -52.87
CA MET A 1 -6.04 2.76 -52.05
C MET A 1 -5.89 3.17 -50.60
N SER A 2 -6.98 3.19 -49.83
CA SER A 2 -6.99 3.60 -48.42
C SER A 2 -7.34 2.39 -47.56
N ARG A 3 -6.39 1.87 -46.76
CA ARG A 3 -6.74 1.00 -45.64
C ARG A 3 -5.83 1.25 -44.42
N TRP A 4 -6.36 2.13 -43.57
CA TRP A 4 -6.43 2.04 -42.11
C TRP A 4 -5.13 1.96 -41.30
N ARG A 5 -4.72 3.12 -40.77
CA ARG A 5 -4.07 3.22 -39.46
C ARG A 5 -5.09 2.99 -38.34
N THR A 6 -4.55 2.74 -37.14
CA THR A 6 -5.15 2.80 -35.78
C THR A 6 -5.92 1.55 -35.34
N SER A 7 -5.87 1.07 -34.09
CA SER A 7 -5.00 1.33 -32.93
C SER A 7 -5.40 0.27 -31.90
N THR A 8 -4.58 -0.74 -31.64
CA THR A 8 -4.82 -1.72 -30.55
C THR A 8 -3.81 -1.53 -29.42
N ARG A 9 -3.77 -0.30 -28.89
CA ARG A 9 -3.00 0.09 -27.70
C ARG A 9 -3.90 0.80 -26.71
N SER A 10 -4.95 0.14 -26.20
CA SER A 10 -5.86 0.76 -25.21
C SER A 10 -6.21 -0.13 -24.02
N GLY A 11 -5.82 -1.41 -24.01
CA GLY A 11 -6.11 -2.32 -22.89
C GLY A 11 -5.08 -2.26 -21.74
N SER A 12 -3.82 -1.99 -22.06
CA SER A 12 -2.70 -2.01 -21.10
C SER A 12 -2.64 -0.80 -20.17
N TYR A 13 -3.16 0.35 -20.60
CA TYR A 13 -3.12 1.60 -19.82
C TYR A 13 -4.10 1.61 -18.65
N THR A 14 -5.25 0.93 -18.77
CA THR A 14 -6.30 0.91 -17.74
C THR A 14 -5.97 -0.05 -16.60
N ALA A 15 -5.56 -1.29 -16.93
CA ALA A 15 -5.22 -2.31 -15.93
C ALA A 15 -4.10 -1.84 -15.00
N ALA A 16 -3.12 -1.16 -15.57
CA ALA A 16 -2.00 -0.64 -14.82
C ALA A 16 -2.32 0.56 -13.92
N ARG A 17 -3.22 1.45 -14.34
CA ARG A 17 -3.68 2.55 -13.49
C ARG A 17 -4.44 2.01 -12.28
N VAL A 18 -5.22 0.94 -12.47
CA VAL A 18 -5.93 0.25 -11.38
C VAL A 18 -4.91 -0.35 -10.40
N ILE A 19 -3.92 -1.08 -10.88
CA ILE A 19 -2.89 -1.69 -10.02
C ILE A 19 -2.11 -0.64 -9.23
N HIS A 20 -1.74 0.48 -9.86
CA HIS A 20 -1.09 1.59 -9.16
C HIS A 20 -1.99 2.20 -8.07
N GLY A 21 -3.27 2.41 -8.39
CA GLY A 21 -4.25 2.93 -7.44
C GLY A 21 -4.38 2.02 -6.22
N VAL A 22 -4.43 0.71 -6.43
CA VAL A 22 -4.53 -0.28 -5.34
C VAL A 22 -3.30 -0.25 -4.43
N GLY A 23 -2.08 -0.28 -4.99
CA GLY A 23 -0.85 -0.23 -4.19
C GLY A 23 -0.72 1.07 -3.39
N ALA A 24 -1.12 2.21 -3.96
CA ALA A 24 -1.13 3.49 -3.25
C ALA A 24 -2.15 3.50 -2.09
N VAL A 25 -3.32 2.89 -2.28
CA VAL A 25 -4.34 2.75 -1.23
C VAL A 25 -3.84 1.86 -0.10
N PHE A 26 -3.15 0.77 -0.40
CA PHE A 26 -2.58 -0.11 0.63
C PHE A 26 -1.52 0.60 1.48
N ALA A 27 -0.58 1.31 0.83
CA ALA A 27 0.39 2.13 1.54
C ALA A 27 -0.29 3.18 2.44
N LEU A 28 -1.36 3.81 1.96
CA LEU A 28 -2.11 4.79 2.73
C LEU A 28 -2.76 4.17 3.98
N ILE A 29 -3.35 2.98 3.86
CA ILE A 29 -3.97 2.26 4.99
C ILE A 29 -2.93 1.97 6.08
N GLU A 30 -1.76 1.48 5.70
CA GLU A 30 -0.68 1.18 6.66
C GLU A 30 -0.16 2.44 7.35
N VAL A 31 0.02 3.54 6.61
CA VAL A 31 0.41 4.84 7.20
C VAL A 31 -0.65 5.32 8.20
N ILE A 32 -1.93 5.24 7.86
CA ILE A 32 -3.01 5.62 8.79
C ILE A 32 -2.97 4.74 10.03
N TYR A 33 -2.78 3.42 9.89
CA TYR A 33 -2.67 2.51 11.04
C TYR A 33 -1.52 2.87 11.97
N ILE A 34 -0.33 3.19 11.43
CA ILE A 34 0.82 3.67 12.20
C ILE A 34 0.47 4.96 12.94
N LEU A 35 -0.10 5.94 12.24
CA LEU A 35 -0.49 7.23 12.82
C LEU A 35 -1.51 7.05 13.96
N MET A 36 -2.51 6.18 13.78
CA MET A 36 -3.48 5.88 14.82
C MET A 36 -2.83 5.31 16.07
N ASN A 37 -1.85 4.42 15.92
CA ASN A 37 -1.10 3.90 17.05
C ASN A 37 -0.23 4.98 17.71
N LEU A 38 0.46 5.81 16.93
CA LEU A 38 1.31 6.88 17.45
C LEU A 38 0.52 7.98 18.18
N PHE A 39 -0.67 8.31 17.68
CA PHE A 39 -1.58 9.25 18.34
C PHE A 39 -2.33 8.62 19.52
N GLY A 40 -2.10 7.34 19.83
CA GLY A 40 -2.78 6.65 20.93
C GLY A 40 -4.27 6.51 20.70
N ALA A 41 -4.70 6.30 19.46
CA ALA A 41 -6.10 6.08 19.12
C ALA A 41 -6.65 4.88 19.91
N ASN A 42 -7.86 5.01 20.43
CA ASN A 42 -8.46 3.97 21.26
C ASN A 42 -8.71 2.69 20.43
N PRO A 43 -8.08 1.55 20.76
CA PRO A 43 -8.23 0.29 20.04
C PRO A 43 -9.62 -0.34 20.21
N ALA A 44 -10.44 0.14 21.15
CA ALA A 44 -11.84 -0.24 21.27
C ALA A 44 -12.73 0.37 20.17
N ASN A 45 -12.25 1.40 19.46
CA ASN A 45 -13.02 2.06 18.40
C ASN A 45 -13.21 1.13 17.19
N ALA A 46 -14.43 1.10 16.66
CA ALA A 46 -14.76 0.31 15.47
C ALA A 46 -13.89 0.69 14.26
N LEU A 47 -13.59 1.98 14.09
CA LEU A 47 -12.74 2.48 13.00
C LEU A 47 -11.29 2.00 13.13
N PHE A 48 -10.74 1.94 14.36
CA PHE A 48 -9.41 1.39 14.60
C PHE A 48 -9.37 -0.09 14.23
N LYS A 49 -10.33 -0.88 14.72
CA LYS A 49 -10.42 -2.31 14.39
C LYS A 49 -10.59 -2.56 12.90
N PHE A 50 -11.39 -1.74 12.22
CA PHE A 50 -11.56 -1.83 10.78
C PHE A 50 -10.23 -1.61 10.03
N ILE A 51 -9.49 -0.56 10.39
CA ILE A 51 -8.19 -0.28 9.77
C ILE A 51 -7.16 -1.36 10.13
N GLN A 52 -7.15 -1.84 11.37
CA GLN A 52 -6.29 -2.93 11.81
C GLN A 52 -6.53 -4.21 10.98
N GLN A 53 -7.79 -4.58 10.76
CA GLN A 53 -8.17 -5.75 9.96
C GLN A 53 -7.76 -5.64 8.49
N LEU A 54 -7.62 -4.42 7.97
CA LEU A 54 -7.06 -4.19 6.63
C LEU A 54 -5.52 -4.18 6.67
N ALA A 55 -4.91 -3.56 7.67
CA ALA A 55 -3.47 -3.38 7.77
C ALA A 55 -2.72 -4.68 8.06
N GLU A 56 -3.23 -5.55 8.93
CA GLU A 56 -2.59 -6.84 9.27
C GLU A 56 -2.28 -7.72 8.05
N PRO A 57 -3.24 -8.03 7.15
CA PRO A 57 -2.94 -8.80 5.95
C PRO A 57 -2.12 -8.03 4.91
N LEU A 58 -2.24 -6.69 4.86
CA LEU A 58 -1.48 -5.86 3.93
C LEU A 58 -0.01 -5.74 4.27
N ALA A 59 0.31 -5.80 5.57
CA ALA A 59 1.67 -5.81 6.06
C ALA A 59 2.37 -7.16 5.82
N LEU A 60 1.63 -8.16 5.30
CA LEU A 60 2.14 -9.46 4.85
C LEU A 60 2.92 -10.18 5.97
N PHE A 61 4.24 -10.20 5.86
CA PHE A 61 5.16 -10.87 6.78
C PHE A 61 6.03 -9.89 7.57
N PHE A 62 5.88 -8.58 7.37
CA PHE A 62 6.65 -7.55 8.06
C PHE A 62 6.32 -7.42 9.56
N PRO A 63 5.06 -7.53 10.02
CA PRO A 63 4.73 -7.42 11.44
C PRO A 63 5.49 -8.44 12.29
N GLY A 64 6.25 -7.96 13.29
CA GLY A 64 6.97 -8.79 14.24
C GLY A 64 8.35 -9.28 13.81
N LEU A 65 8.85 -8.91 12.61
CA LEU A 65 10.22 -9.22 12.19
C LEU A 65 11.27 -8.46 12.98
N PHE A 66 10.99 -7.19 13.26
CA PHE A 66 11.87 -6.32 14.03
C PHE A 66 11.28 -6.10 15.42
N GLN A 67 12.05 -6.49 16.44
CA GLN A 67 11.72 -6.34 17.86
C GLN A 67 12.87 -5.60 18.53
N LEU A 68 12.75 -4.27 18.57
CA LEU A 68 13.70 -3.32 19.11
C LEU A 68 13.45 -3.04 20.61
N GLY A 69 12.49 -3.73 21.22
CA GLY A 69 12.17 -3.64 22.65
C GLY A 69 11.30 -2.45 23.03
N ASN A 70 10.80 -1.70 22.05
CA ASN A 70 9.83 -0.61 22.24
C ASN A 70 8.68 -0.79 21.27
N ALA A 71 7.48 -1.03 21.80
CA ALA A 71 6.29 -1.30 21.01
C ALA A 71 6.01 -0.25 19.92
N ASN A 72 6.29 1.04 20.18
CA ASN A 72 6.09 2.09 19.19
C ASN A 72 7.12 2.01 18.06
N LEU A 73 8.40 1.75 18.40
CA LEU A 73 9.46 1.60 17.41
C LEU A 73 9.24 0.35 16.56
N ASP A 74 8.84 -0.75 17.18
CA ASP A 74 8.54 -2.01 16.49
C ASP A 74 7.39 -1.81 15.50
N LEU A 75 6.36 -1.06 15.89
CA LEU A 75 5.23 -0.76 15.05
C LEU A 75 5.63 0.15 13.87
N ILE A 76 6.36 1.24 14.14
CA ILE A 76 6.86 2.14 13.10
C ILE A 76 7.73 1.39 12.11
N VAL A 77 8.67 0.56 12.58
CA VAL A 77 9.62 -0.13 11.70
C VAL A 77 8.91 -1.20 10.88
N ASN A 78 8.14 -2.10 11.51
CA ASN A 78 7.51 -3.20 10.79
C ASN A 78 6.44 -2.70 9.79
N TYR A 79 5.51 -1.85 10.25
CA TYR A 79 4.45 -1.35 9.37
C TYR A 79 4.96 -0.24 8.44
N GLY A 80 5.95 0.56 8.86
CA GLY A 80 6.54 1.58 7.99
C GLY A 80 7.33 0.97 6.83
N LEU A 81 8.02 -0.14 7.06
CA LEU A 81 8.70 -0.86 5.98
C LEU A 81 7.70 -1.47 4.99
N ALA A 82 6.58 -1.99 5.48
CA ALA A 82 5.48 -2.44 4.64
C ALA A 82 4.92 -1.30 3.78
N ALA A 83 4.76 -0.09 4.37
CA ALA A 83 4.23 1.05 3.63
C ALA A 83 5.20 1.49 2.52
N VAL A 84 6.49 1.53 2.82
CA VAL A 84 7.54 1.81 1.83
C VAL A 84 7.56 0.72 0.75
N PHE A 85 7.40 -0.55 1.11
CA PHE A 85 7.31 -1.65 0.14
C PHE A 85 6.15 -1.43 -0.84
N TRP A 86 4.95 -1.11 -0.36
CA TRP A 86 3.81 -0.82 -1.23
C TRP A 86 4.01 0.43 -2.10
N LEU A 87 4.65 1.48 -1.59
CA LEU A 87 5.02 2.66 -2.39
C LEU A 87 6.03 2.33 -3.49
N VAL A 88 7.04 1.51 -3.18
CA VAL A 88 8.02 1.05 -4.17
C VAL A 88 7.35 0.18 -5.23
N VAL A 89 6.52 -0.78 -4.82
CA VAL A 89 5.75 -1.63 -5.74
C VAL A 89 4.83 -0.79 -6.62
N ALA A 90 4.08 0.15 -6.05
CA ALA A 90 3.22 1.06 -6.80
C ALA A 90 4.04 1.87 -7.82
N ASN A 91 5.14 2.49 -7.41
CA ASN A 91 5.99 3.32 -8.27
C ASN A 91 6.69 2.50 -9.38
N LEU A 92 7.16 1.29 -9.06
CA LEU A 92 7.79 0.39 -10.04
C LEU A 92 6.77 -0.01 -11.12
N LEU A 93 5.54 -0.32 -10.72
CA LEU A 93 4.45 -0.66 -11.63
C LEU A 93 4.00 0.55 -12.47
N ALA A 94 3.96 1.75 -11.88
CA ALA A 94 3.72 2.99 -12.63
C ALA A 94 4.76 3.19 -13.74
N ARG A 95 6.05 2.96 -13.43
CA ARG A 95 7.15 3.14 -14.40
C ARG A 95 7.15 2.10 -15.51
N VAL A 96 6.79 0.85 -15.20
CA VAL A 96 6.71 -0.23 -16.19
C VAL A 96 5.59 0.00 -17.20
N VAL A 97 4.52 0.68 -16.79
CA VAL A 97 3.34 0.91 -17.63
C VAL A 97 3.42 2.25 -18.36
N ALA A 98 4.08 3.25 -17.78
CA ALA A 98 4.33 4.52 -18.45
C ALA A 98 5.23 4.38 -19.70
N ARG A 99 5.77 3.19 -19.98
CA ARG A 99 6.49 2.81 -21.21
C ARG A 99 5.58 2.09 -22.20
#